data_AF-A0A5D0NYV6-F1
#
_entry.id   AF-A0A5D0NYV6-F1
#
_cell.length_a   1.000
_cell.length_b   1.000
_cell.length_c   1.000
_cell.angle_alpha   90.00
_cell.angle_beta   90.00
_cell.angle_gamma   90.00
#
_symmetry.space_group_name_H-M   'P 1'
#
loop_
_entity.id
_entity.type
_entity.pdbx_description
1 polymer ?
#
loop_
_entity_poly.entity_id
_entity_poly.type
_entity_poly.pdbx_seq_one_letter_code
_entity_poly.pdbx_strand_id
1 'polypeptide(L)'
;MGEPMAAFDELPRVRRGPLDSLYAALRRRAPQMSTARPGEDAVLRVSYRSRTATLTWDDELKQYAAGLERFGADAERAAELVAWSLGAPGAPDPCPS
;
A
#
# COMPACT_ATOMS: atom_id res chain seq x y z
N MET A 1 28.67 19.99 29.65
CA MET A 1 28.47 20.02 28.18
C MET A 1 27.93 18.67 27.77
N GLY A 2 26.70 18.62 27.25
CA GLY A 2 26.20 17.48 26.47
C GLY A 2 25.13 16.59 27.13
N GLU A 3 23.90 17.10 27.26
CA GLU A 3 22.71 16.25 27.07
C GLU A 3 22.30 16.32 25.57
N PRO A 4 21.40 15.47 25.07
CA PRO A 4 21.41 14.01 25.01
C PRO A 4 21.43 13.55 23.53
N MET A 5 22.30 12.60 23.17
CA MET A 5 22.33 12.06 21.81
C MET A 5 21.17 11.08 21.62
N ALA A 6 20.12 11.59 20.98
CA ALA A 6 18.95 10.92 20.43
C ALA A 6 19.07 9.37 20.31
N ALA A 7 18.66 8.66 21.35
CA ALA A 7 18.30 7.25 21.27
C ALA A 7 16.91 7.12 20.61
N PHE A 8 16.84 7.46 19.31
CA PHE A 8 15.78 7.01 18.41
C PHE A 8 16.27 5.90 17.49
N ASP A 9 17.43 5.33 17.79
CA ASP A 9 17.90 4.12 17.12
C ASP A 9 17.13 2.93 17.68
N GLU A 10 16.73 2.00 16.82
CA GLU A 10 16.10 0.72 17.18
C GLU A 10 14.58 0.73 17.45
N LEU A 11 13.81 1.60 16.79
CA LEU A 11 12.53 1.07 16.28
C LEU A 11 12.90 -0.15 15.44
N PRO A 12 12.31 -1.35 15.68
CA PRO A 12 12.60 -2.50 14.85
C PRO A 12 12.43 -2.01 13.42
N ARG A 13 13.51 -2.05 12.63
CA ARG A 13 13.39 -1.95 11.18
C ARG A 13 12.61 -3.18 10.82
N VAL A 14 11.30 -3.13 11.04
CA VAL A 14 10.30 -4.04 10.52
C VAL A 14 10.78 -4.17 9.11
N ARG A 15 11.20 -5.37 8.71
CA ARG A 15 11.47 -5.66 7.32
C ARG A 15 10.15 -5.32 6.63
N ARG A 16 10.00 -4.06 6.23
CA ARG A 16 8.79 -3.52 5.64
C ARG A 16 8.81 -4.18 4.29
N GLY A 17 8.15 -5.33 4.25
CA GLY A 17 7.94 -6.02 3.00
C GLY A 17 7.28 -5.03 2.04
N PRO A 18 7.40 -5.27 0.73
CA PRO A 18 6.73 -4.44 -0.28
C PRO A 18 5.25 -4.17 0.09
N LEU A 19 4.54 -5.17 0.62
CA LEU A 19 3.16 -5.02 1.07
C LEU A 19 2.96 -4.02 2.23
N ASP A 20 3.93 -3.87 3.14
CA ASP A 20 3.86 -2.86 4.21
C ASP A 20 4.03 -1.44 3.62
N SER A 21 4.92 -1.28 2.63
CA SER A 21 5.07 -0.03 1.88
C SER A 21 3.77 0.34 1.15
N LEU A 22 3.12 -0.64 0.52
CA LEU A 22 1.83 -0.47 -0.12
C LEU A 22 0.71 -0.13 0.88
N TYR A 23 0.67 -0.81 2.03
CA TYR A 23 -0.25 -0.51 3.12
C TYR A 23 -0.10 0.93 3.60
N ALA A 24 1.14 1.38 3.82
CA ALA A 24 1.43 2.75 4.23
C ALA A 24 1.03 3.78 3.17
N ALA A 25 1.29 3.48 1.89
CA ALA A 25 0.88 4.33 0.77
C ALA A 25 -0.64 4.47 0.68
N LEU A 26 -1.38 3.36 0.78
CA LEU A 26 -2.84 3.37 0.82
C LEU A 26 -3.37 4.15 2.03
N ARG A 27 -2.75 3.98 3.20
CA ARG A 27 -3.16 4.72 4.40
C ARG A 27 -2.96 6.23 4.27
N ARG A 28 -1.94 6.66 3.50
CA ARG A 28 -1.64 8.08 3.24
C ARG A 28 -2.52 8.67 2.13
N ARG A 29 -2.76 7.94 1.04
CA ARG A 29 -3.48 8.42 -0.15
C ARG A 29 -4.99 8.22 -0.08
N ALA A 30 -5.42 7.10 0.49
CA ALA A 30 -6.82 6.70 0.56
C ALA A 30 -7.20 6.24 1.97
N PRO A 31 -7.09 7.12 3.00
CA PRO A 31 -7.40 6.78 4.39
C PRO A 31 -8.86 6.33 4.59
N GLN A 32 -9.76 6.68 3.67
CA GLN A 32 -11.15 6.23 3.65
C GLN A 32 -11.35 4.76 3.26
N MET A 33 -10.30 4.09 2.75
CA MET A 33 -10.37 2.65 2.48
C MET A 33 -10.09 1.85 3.75
N SER A 34 -10.85 0.77 3.91
CA SER A 34 -10.53 -0.25 4.89
C SER A 34 -9.39 -1.10 4.37
N THR A 35 -8.20 -0.89 4.91
CA THR A 35 -7.00 -1.68 4.62
C THR A 35 -6.73 -2.60 5.81
N ALA A 36 -6.63 -3.91 5.57
CA ALA A 36 -6.22 -4.86 6.57
C ALA A 36 -4.71 -5.04 6.48
N ARG A 37 -3.98 -4.95 7.60
CA ARG A 37 -2.53 -5.18 7.63
C ARG A 37 -2.22 -6.56 7.03
N PRO A 38 -1.19 -6.69 6.18
CA PRO A 38 -0.80 -7.99 5.66
C PRO A 38 -0.43 -8.93 6.81
N GLY A 39 -1.12 -10.06 6.90
CA GLY A 39 -0.87 -11.12 7.87
C GLY A 39 0.18 -12.12 7.37
N GLU A 40 0.22 -13.32 7.96
CA GLU A 40 1.11 -14.41 7.54
C GLU A 40 0.92 -14.84 6.08
N ASP A 41 -0.28 -14.68 5.53
CA ASP A 41 -0.60 -14.98 4.12
C ASP A 41 0.11 -14.10 3.09
N ALA A 42 0.89 -13.08 3.51
CA ALA A 42 1.57 -12.16 2.60
C ALA A 42 0.62 -11.56 1.54
N VAL A 43 -0.61 -11.25 1.96
CA VAL A 43 -1.61 -10.57 1.14
C VAL A 43 -2.15 -9.34 1.87
N LEU A 44 -2.37 -8.26 1.14
CA LEU A 44 -2.95 -7.03 1.62
C LEU A 44 -4.40 -6.91 1.11
N ARG A 45 -5.37 -7.00 2.02
CA ARG A 45 -6.79 -6.86 1.65
C ARG A 45 -7.23 -5.42 1.79
N VAL A 46 -7.83 -4.89 0.74
CA VAL A 46 -8.32 -3.52 0.67
C VAL A 46 -9.79 -3.55 0.30
N SER A 47 -10.63 -2.87 1.06
CA SER A 47 -12.06 -2.76 0.83
C SER A 47 -12.48 -1.31 0.81
N TYR A 48 -13.29 -0.94 -0.17
CA TYR A 48 -13.91 0.37 -0.29
C TYR A 48 -15.37 0.24 -0.73
N ARG A 49 -16.28 0.81 0.06
CA ARG A 49 -17.73 0.62 -0.09
C ARG A 49 -18.09 -0.88 -0.21
N SER A 50 -18.64 -1.32 -1.33
CA SER A 50 -18.99 -2.73 -1.59
C SER A 50 -17.96 -3.48 -2.45
N ARG A 51 -16.80 -2.88 -2.72
CA ARG A 51 -15.72 -3.50 -3.51
C ARG A 51 -14.57 -3.89 -2.60
N THR A 52 -13.97 -5.04 -2.90
CA THR A 52 -12.80 -5.56 -2.18
C THR A 52 -11.79 -6.04 -3.20
N ALA A 53 -10.53 -5.69 -2.99
CA ALA A 53 -9.37 -6.16 -3.74
C ALA A 53 -8.38 -6.82 -2.79
N THR A 54 -7.77 -7.91 -3.24
CA THR A 54 -6.70 -8.59 -2.50
C THR A 54 -5.42 -8.38 -3.28
N LEU A 55 -4.47 -7.70 -2.66
CA LEU A 55 -3.16 -7.41 -3.23
C LEU A 55 -2.13 -8.41 -2.73
N THR A 56 -1.26 -8.83 -3.62
CA THR A 56 -0.12 -9.70 -3.33
C THR A 56 1.14 -9.06 -3.88
N TRP A 57 2.28 -9.43 -3.31
CA TRP A 57 3.57 -9.12 -3.90
C TRP A 57 4.06 -10.33 -4.68
N ASP A 58 4.30 -10.13 -5.96
CA ASP A 58 4.94 -11.12 -6.82
C ASP A 58 6.45 -10.95 -6.69
N ASP A 59 7.12 -11.90 -6.00
CA ASP A 59 8.56 -11.81 -5.78
C ASP A 59 9.38 -12.14 -7.03
N GLU A 60 8.84 -12.94 -7.93
CA GLU A 60 9.48 -13.35 -9.19
C GLU A 60 9.62 -12.14 -10.13
N LEU A 61 8.52 -11.42 -10.31
CA LEU A 61 8.43 -10.24 -11.17
C LEU A 61 8.68 -8.93 -10.42
N LYS A 62 8.95 -9.00 -9.11
CA LYS A 62 9.18 -7.87 -8.20
C LYS A 62 8.12 -6.77 -8.34
N GLN A 63 6.84 -7.13 -8.31
CA GLN A 63 5.74 -6.18 -8.49
C GLN A 63 4.49 -6.52 -7.68
N TYR A 64 3.64 -5.51 -7.45
CA TYR A 64 2.33 -5.69 -6.84
C TYR A 64 1.34 -6.24 -7.87
N ALA A 65 0.52 -7.19 -7.43
CA ALA A 65 -0.57 -7.77 -8.19
C ALA A 65 -1.86 -7.78 -7.37
N ALA A 66 -3.01 -7.76 -8.03
CA ALA A 66 -4.30 -8.09 -7.41
C ALA A 66 -5.06 -9.02 -8.35
N GLY A 67 -5.04 -10.31 -8.04
CA GLY A 67 -5.55 -11.33 -8.95
C GLY A 67 -4.81 -11.31 -10.29
N LEU A 68 -5.49 -10.88 -11.35
CA LEU A 68 -4.92 -10.78 -12.71
C LEU A 68 -4.36 -9.39 -13.04
N GLU A 69 -4.67 -8.38 -12.23
CA GLU A 69 -4.16 -7.03 -12.43
C GLU A 69 -2.75 -6.90 -11.87
N ARG A 70 -1.91 -6.18 -12.61
CA ARG A 70 -0.51 -5.91 -12.26
C ARG A 70 -0.29 -4.42 -12.16
N PHE A 71 0.32 -3.97 -11.07
CA PHE A 71 0.46 -2.55 -10.74
C PHE A 71 1.92 -2.06 -10.74
N GLY A 72 2.88 -2.96 -10.96
CA GLY A 72 4.31 -2.63 -10.98
C GLY A 72 4.96 -2.66 -9.59
N ALA A 73 6.24 -2.31 -9.52
CA ALA A 73 7.03 -2.37 -8.28
C ALA A 73 6.83 -1.17 -7.34
N ASP A 74 6.19 -0.10 -7.84
CA ASP A 74 6.04 1.15 -7.10
C ASP A 74 4.79 1.13 -6.21
N ALA A 75 4.99 1.27 -4.90
CA ALA A 75 3.94 1.15 -3.90
C ALA A 75 2.93 2.32 -3.97
N GLU A 76 3.39 3.54 -4.29
CA GLU A 76 2.50 4.69 -4.40
C GLU A 76 1.62 4.58 -5.66
N ARG A 77 2.22 4.22 -6.79
CA ARG A 77 1.48 4.01 -8.04
C ARG A 77 0.51 2.85 -7.93
N ALA A 78 0.91 1.76 -7.27
CA ALA A 78 0.01 0.63 -7.02
C ALA A 78 -1.17 1.01 -6.11
N ALA A 79 -0.92 1.76 -5.03
CA ALA A 79 -1.97 2.28 -4.18
C ALA A 79 -2.97 3.16 -4.95
N GLU A 80 -2.46 4.02 -5.84
CA GLU A 80 -3.28 4.88 -6.70
C GLU A 80 -4.15 4.09 -7.68
N LEU A 81 -3.56 3.12 -8.38
CA LEU A 81 -4.29 2.27 -9.34
C LEU A 81 -5.36 1.41 -8.65
N VAL A 82 -5.06 0.88 -7.47
CA VAL A 82 -6.03 0.17 -6.63
C VAL A 82 -7.15 1.09 -6.19
N ALA A 83 -6.80 2.31 -5.77
CA ALA A 83 -7.79 3.30 -5.39
C ALA A 83 -8.74 3.64 -6.54
N TRP A 84 -8.18 3.79 -7.74
CA TRP A 84 -8.92 4.03 -8.96
C TRP A 84 -9.82 2.86 -9.34
N SER A 85 -9.31 1.63 -9.31
CA SER A 85 -10.09 0.40 -9.59
C SER A 85 -11.27 0.22 -8.62
N LEU A 86 -11.06 0.55 -7.34
CA LEU A 86 -12.11 0.55 -6.32
C LEU A 86 -13.05 1.77 -6.39
N GLY A 87 -12.72 2.79 -7.18
CA GLY A 87 -13.54 4.00 -7.36
C GLY A 87 -13.48 4.98 -6.19
N ALA A 88 -12.36 5.06 -5.48
CA ALA A 88 -12.19 6.00 -4.38
C ALA A 88 -11.66 7.37 -4.82
N PRO A 89 -12.18 8.46 -4.24
CA PRO A 89 -11.72 9.81 -4.52
C PRO A 89 -10.34 10.02 -3.89
N GLY A 90 -9.29 10.09 -4.72
CA GLY A 90 -7.90 10.10 -4.27
C GLY A 90 -6.90 9.66 -5.33
N ALA A 91 -7.37 9.00 -6.40
CA ALA A 91 -6.68 9.00 -7.68
C ALA A 91 -6.82 10.39 -8.32
N PRO A 92 -5.76 10.97 -8.93
CA PRO A 92 -5.92 12.19 -9.72
C PRO A 92 -6.97 11.90 -10.78
N ASP A 93 -8.06 12.65 -10.74
CA ASP A 93 -9.10 12.65 -11.75
C ASP A 93 -8.42 12.81 -13.11
N PRO A 94 -8.49 11.84 -14.05
CA PRO A 94 -8.17 12.18 -15.43
C PRO A 94 -9.27 13.13 -15.87
N CYS A 95 -8.97 14.44 -15.87
CA CYS A 95 -9.82 15.45 -16.48
C CYS A 95 -10.42 14.88 -17.78
N PRO A 96 -11.76 14.82 -17.92
CA PRO A 96 -12.33 14.56 -19.22
C PRO A 96 -12.02 15.77 -20.10
N SER A 97 -11.13 15.60 -21.08
CA SER A 97 -11.01 16.52 -22.23
C SER A 97 -11.77 15.95 -23.41
#